data_AF-A0A838FMW1-F1
#
_entry.id   AF-A0A838FMW1-F1
#
_cell.length_a   1.000
_cell.length_b   1.000
_cell.length_c   1.000
_cell.angle_alpha   90.00
_cell.angle_beta   90.00
_cell.angle_gamma   90.00
#
_symmetry.space_group_name_H-M   'P 1'
#
loop_
_entity.id
_entity.type
_entity.pdbx_description
1 polymer ?
#
loop_
_entity_poly.entity_id
_entity_poly.type
_entity_poly.pdbx_seq_one_letter_code
_entity_poly.pdbx_strand_id
1 'polypeptide(L)' 'MKEKLTLTIDREAIARAKAFAKKEKTSLSHLVEQQFSRLGEKSFVEKWRGKFKIPKPDPKDPRLNYLLQKYVHNDR' A
#
# COMPACT_ATOMS: atom_id res chain seq x y z
N MET A 1 3.66 10.57 -12.65
CA MET A 1 4.11 11.98 -12.74
C MET A 1 3.98 12.62 -11.37
N LYS A 2 4.80 13.62 -11.03
CA LYS A 2 4.68 14.37 -9.77
C LYS A 2 4.16 15.77 -10.04
N GLU A 3 3.27 16.25 -9.18
CA GLU A 3 2.70 17.58 -9.24
C GLU A 3 3.20 18.45 -8.07
N LYS A 4 3.28 19.76 -8.30
CA LYS A 4 3.72 20.72 -7.28
C LYS A 4 2.50 21.21 -6.49
N LEU A 5 2.53 21.00 -5.18
CA LEU A 5 1.53 21.50 -4.23
C LEU A 5 2.17 22.56 -3.33
N THR A 6 1.55 23.74 -3.24
CA THR A 6 1.95 24.80 -2.32
C THR A 6 1.04 24.76 -1.09
N LEU A 7 1.62 24.74 0.11
CA LEU A 7 0.89 24.64 1.37
C LEU A 7 1.26 25.79 2.30
N THR A 8 0.26 26.31 3.01
CA THR A 8 0.47 27.25 4.12
C THR A 8 0.56 26.44 5.42
N ILE A 9 1.73 26.46 6.05
CA ILE A 9 2.02 25.70 7.28
C ILE A 9 2.77 26.62 8.23
N ASP A 10 2.55 26.44 9.53
CA ASP A 10 3.30 27.12 10.57
C ASP A 10 4.82 26.94 10.41
N ARG A 11 5.57 28.02 10.63
CA ARG A 11 7.01 28.08 10.40
C ARG A 11 7.76 27.12 11.33
N GLU A 12 7.33 26.98 12.57
CA GLU A 12 7.97 26.06 13.52
C GLU A 12 7.74 24.61 13.12
N ALA A 13 6.53 24.28 12.67
CA ALA A 13 6.22 22.96 12.15
C ALA A 13 7.10 22.60 10.94
N ILE A 14 7.35 23.55 10.02
CA ILE A 14 8.26 23.35 8.88
C ILE A 14 9.69 23.05 9.37
N ALA A 15 10.18 23.79 10.37
CA ALA A 15 11.52 23.58 10.92
C ALA A 15 11.66 22.20 11.55
N ARG A 16 10.70 21.77 12.38
CA ARG A 16 10.67 20.44 12.99
C ARG A 16 10.63 19.34 11.93
N ALA A 17 9.79 19.49 10.91
CA ALA A 17 9.65 18.49 9.85
C ALA A 17 10.93 18.35 9.01
N LYS A 18 11.62 19.45 8.69
CA LYS A 18 12.92 19.41 7.99
C LYS A 18 14.01 18.74 8.82
N ALA A 19 14.07 19.04 10.13
CA ALA A 19 15.02 18.40 11.04
C ALA A 19 14.79 16.88 11.11
N PHE A 20 13.52 16.47 11.20
CA PHE A 20 13.14 15.05 11.17
C PHE A 20 13.54 14.38 9.85
N ALA A 21 13.22 15.00 8.70
CA ALA A 21 13.58 14.46 7.39
C ALA A 21 15.10 14.26 7.24
N LYS A 22 15.90 15.21 7.72
CA LYS A 22 17.36 15.11 7.71
C LYS A 22 17.86 13.94 8.56
N LYS A 23 17.28 13.74 9.75
CA LYS A 23 17.61 12.61 10.64
C LYS A 23 17.32 11.26 9.98
N GLU A 24 16.18 11.15 9.30
CA GLU A 24 15.74 9.94 8.59
C GLU A 24 16.34 9.80 7.18
N LYS A 25 17.33 10.64 6.81
CA LYS A 25 17.97 10.65 5.48
C LYS A 25 16.96 10.70 4.31
N THR A 26 15.88 11.46 4.49
CA THR A 26 14.81 11.58 3.51
C THR A 26 14.44 13.04 3.23
N SER A 27 13.53 13.27 2.29
CA SER A 27 13.05 14.62 1.93
C SER A 27 11.70 14.94 2.57
N LEU A 28 11.44 16.23 2.80
CA LEU A 28 10.15 16.69 3.31
C LEU A 28 9.00 16.29 2.36
N SER A 29 9.20 16.41 1.05
CA SER A 29 8.22 16.00 0.05
C SER A 29 7.90 14.51 0.15
N HIS A 30 8.89 13.66 0.37
CA HIS A 30 8.68 12.22 0.52
C HIS A 30 7.89 11.88 1.80
N LEU A 31 8.15 12.57 2.92
CA LEU A 31 7.36 12.41 4.14
C LEU A 31 5.89 12.78 3.96
N VAL A 32 5.64 13.90 3.25
CA VAL A 32 4.27 14.35 2.94
C VAL A 32 3.57 13.36 2.01
N GLU A 33 4.26 12.90 0.96
CA GLU A 33 3.75 11.91 0.00
C GLU A 33 3.42 10.58 0.70
N GLN A 34 4.24 10.14 1.67
CA GLN A 34 3.98 8.96 2.48
C GLN A 34 2.74 9.11 3.36
N GLN A 35 2.50 10.29 3.95
CA GLN A 35 1.29 10.53 4.73
C GLN A 35 0.04 10.57 3.84
N PHE A 36 0.10 11.22 2.68
CA PHE A 36 -1.01 11.17 1.73
C PHE A 36 -1.32 9.74 1.27
N SER A 37 -0.28 8.92 1.06
CA SER A 37 -0.42 7.51 0.71
C SER A 37 -1.09 6.67 1.82
N ARG A 38 -1.04 7.12 3.08
CA ARG A 38 -1.73 6.46 4.20
C ARG A 38 -3.19 6.91 4.34
N LEU A 39 -3.50 8.13 3.90
CA LEU A 39 -4.86 8.68 3.92
C LEU A 39 -5.71 8.13 2.77
N GLY A 40 -5.09 7.74 1.65
CA GLY A 40 -5.79 7.06 0.58
C GLY A 40 -6.32 5.71 1.04
N GLU A 41 -7.62 5.46 0.84
CA GLU A 41 -8.15 4.10 0.92
C GLU A 41 -7.42 3.26 -0.13
N LYS A 42 -6.62 2.29 0.33
CA LYS A 42 -6.07 1.28 -0.57
C LYS A 42 -7.24 0.60 -1.26
N SER A 43 -7.17 0.47 -2.59
CA SER A 43 -8.20 -0.28 -3.33
C SER A 43 -8.38 -1.66 -2.68
N PHE A 44 -9.60 -2.21 -2.72
CA PHE A 44 -9.88 -3.52 -2.13
C PHE A 44 -8.84 -4.56 -2.59
N VAL A 45 -8.50 -4.55 -3.89
CA VAL A 45 -7.48 -5.43 -4.47
C VAL A 45 -6.09 -5.21 -3.84
N GLU A 46 -5.62 -3.97 -3.71
CA GLU A 46 -4.31 -3.67 -3.10
C GLU A 46 -4.24 -3.99 -1.60
N LYS A 47 -5.35 -3.80 -0.87
CA LYS A 47 -5.45 -4.12 0.56
C LYS A 47 -5.20 -5.61 0.83
N TRP A 48 -5.66 -6.46 -0.09
CA TRP A 48 -5.63 -7.91 0.05
C TRP A 48 -4.57 -8.62 -0.80
N ARG A 49 -3.85 -7.88 -1.65
CA ARG A 49 -2.73 -8.40 -2.45
C ARG A 49 -1.70 -9.09 -1.53
N GLY A 50 -1.43 -10.37 -1.79
CA GLY A 50 -0.48 -11.18 -1.02
C GLY A 50 -0.95 -11.60 0.39
N LYS A 51 -2.18 -11.26 0.81
CA LYS A 51 -2.72 -11.63 2.14
C LYS A 51 -3.61 -12.86 2.14
N PHE A 52 -4.17 -13.24 0.98
CA PHE A 52 -4.96 -14.45 0.88
C PHE A 52 -4.03 -15.67 0.87
N LYS A 53 -4.30 -16.62 1.77
CA LYS A 53 -3.68 -17.94 1.74
C LYS A 53 -4.53 -18.83 0.85
N ILE A 54 -3.88 -19.52 -0.08
CA ILE A 54 -4.55 -20.52 -0.91
C ILE A 54 -4.93 -21.70 -0.02
N PRO A 55 -6.23 -22.06 0.11
CA PRO A 55 -6.64 -23.24 0.85
C PRO A 55 -6.14 -24.51 0.16
N LYS A 56 -5.92 -25.58 0.94
CA LYS A 56 -5.54 -26.89 0.37
C LYS A 56 -6.75 -27.51 -0.33
N PRO A 57 -6.54 -28.30 -1.40
CA PRO A 57 -7.62 -29.07 -2.03
C PRO A 57 -8.30 -29.99 -1.01
N ASP A 58 -9.63 -30.07 -1.05
CA ASP A 58 -10.43 -30.98 -0.21
C ASP A 58 -11.26 -31.89 -1.12
N PRO A 59 -11.05 -33.22 -1.09
CA PRO A 59 -11.85 -34.18 -1.86
C PRO A 59 -13.36 -34.12 -1.58
N LYS A 60 -13.77 -33.60 -0.42
CA LYS A 60 -15.18 -33.47 -0.01
C LYS A 60 -15.84 -32.20 -0.52
N ASP A 61 -15.09 -31.27 -1.10
CA ASP A 61 -15.62 -30.05 -1.71
C ASP A 61 -15.19 -29.96 -3.20
N PRO A 62 -16.00 -30.52 -4.12
CA PRO A 62 -15.73 -30.46 -5.55
C PRO A 62 -15.66 -29.03 -6.09
N ARG A 63 -16.40 -28.09 -5.49
CA ARG A 63 -16.44 -26.68 -5.93
C ARG A 63 -15.13 -25.98 -5.60
N LEU A 64 -14.58 -26.22 -4.42
CA LEU A 64 -13.26 -25.71 -4.03
C LEU A 64 -12.17 -26.18 -5.01
N ASN A 65 -12.15 -27.47 -5.32
CA ASN A 65 -11.16 -28.04 -6.23
C ASN A 65 -11.24 -27.44 -7.64
N TYR A 66 -12.45 -27.20 -8.16
CA TYR A 66 -12.65 -26.51 -9.44
C TYR A 66 -12.09 -25.08 -9.42
N LEU A 67 -12.35 -24.31 -8.35
CA LEU A 67 -11.88 -22.93 -8.22
C LEU A 67 -10.34 -22.86 -8.12
N LEU A 68 -9.72 -23.79 -7.38
CA LEU A 68 -8.26 -23.90 -7.30
C LEU A 68 -7.63 -24.24 -8.66
N GLN A 69 -8.24 -25.11 -9.44
CA GLN A 69 -7.75 -25.40 -10.80
C GLN A 69 -7.89 -24.18 -11.72
N LYS A 70 -9.04 -23.51 -11.70
CA LYS A 70 -9.33 -22.41 -12.63
C LYS A 70 -8.51 -21.14 -12.37
N TYR A 71 -8.29 -20.79 -11.11
CA TYR A 71 -7.74 -19.49 -10.72
C TYR A 71 -6.33 -19.54 -10.11
N VAL A 72 -5.86 -20.68 -9.61
CA VAL A 72 -4.52 -20.78 -9.00
C VAL A 72 -3.52 -21.46 -9.93
N HIS A 73 -3.95 -22.44 -10.73
CA HIS A 73 -3.05 -23.15 -11.65
C HIS A 73 -2.86 -22.45 -13.01
N ASN A 74 -3.61 -21.37 -13.27
CA ASN A 74 -3.61 -20.65 -14.55
C ASN A 74 -2.76 -19.36 -14.54
N ASP A 75 -2.11 -19.03 -13.41
CA ASP A 75 -1.13 -17.93 -13.30
C ASP A 75 0.28 -18.43 -13.68
N ARG A 76 0.52 -18.67 -14.97
CA ARG A 76 1.87 -18.82 -15.56
C ARG A 76 2.14 -17.69 -16.54
#